data_AF-A0A975R3N4-F1
#
_entry.id   AF-A0A975R3N4-F1
#
_cell.length_a   1.000
_cell.length_b   1.000
_cell.length_c   1.000
_cell.angle_alpha   90.00
_cell.angle_beta   90.00
_cell.angle_gamma   90.00
#
_symmetry.space_group_name_H-M   'P 1'
#
loop_
_entity.id
_entity.type
_entity.pdbx_description
1 polymer ?
#
loop_
_entity_poly.entity_id
_entity_poly.type
_entity_poly.pdbx_seq_one_letter_code
_entity_poly.pdbx_strand_id
1 'polypeptide(L)'
;MRLALLAAALAIGVPTHASEAVRIDRSVFIERVQHSEGRTVCTLAPAESLSRGDRVVLMLNWYAPTASNIGFVVSSRVPERLAFERVGSAAYQVSVDGGRTWGPLSTRRLGTRRANESDVTDVRWIISREDAARGRGMLTYSAQVR
;
A
#
# COMPACT_ATOMS: atom_id res chain seq x y z
N MET A 1 67.43 -4.32 -25.32
CA MET A 1 66.23 -3.58 -25.78
C MET A 1 65.10 -4.58 -26.03
N ARG A 2 64.20 -4.81 -25.07
CA ARG A 2 62.94 -5.54 -25.28
C ARG A 2 61.88 -4.92 -24.37
N LEU A 3 61.10 -4.00 -24.93
CA LEU A 3 59.88 -3.44 -24.32
C LEU A 3 58.86 -4.57 -24.18
N ALA A 4 58.29 -4.74 -22.99
CA ALA A 4 57.05 -5.48 -22.78
C ALA A 4 55.97 -4.46 -22.40
N LEU A 5 55.02 -4.25 -23.31
CA LEU A 5 53.88 -3.35 -23.10
C LEU A 5 52.93 -3.91 -22.04
N LEU A 6 52.60 -3.06 -21.06
CA LEU A 6 51.42 -3.18 -20.20
C LEU A 6 50.15 -3.06 -21.05
N ALA A 7 49.20 -3.98 -20.87
CA ALA A 7 47.80 -3.80 -21.28
C ALA A 7 46.92 -3.72 -20.02
N ALA A 8 46.57 -2.50 -19.61
CA ALA A 8 45.60 -2.25 -18.55
C ALA A 8 44.19 -2.31 -19.14
N ALA A 9 43.42 -3.33 -18.80
CA ALA A 9 42.02 -3.43 -19.17
C ALA A 9 41.17 -2.50 -18.28
N LEU A 10 40.70 -1.38 -18.85
CA LEU A 10 39.68 -0.54 -18.21
C LEU A 10 38.33 -1.27 -18.31
N ALA A 11 37.85 -1.83 -17.19
CA ALA A 11 36.47 -2.26 -17.05
C ALA A 11 35.58 -1.02 -16.88
N ILE A 12 34.90 -0.61 -17.95
CA ILE A 12 33.86 0.43 -17.88
C ILE A 12 32.62 -0.22 -17.27
N GLY A 13 32.34 0.08 -16.00
CA GLY A 13 31.10 -0.34 -15.34
C GLY A 13 29.90 0.36 -16.00
N VAL A 14 29.04 -0.40 -16.66
CA VAL A 14 27.77 0.12 -17.19
C VAL A 14 26.79 0.31 -16.02
N PRO A 15 26.22 1.49 -15.80
CA PRO A 15 25.20 1.66 -14.77
C PRO A 15 23.96 0.86 -15.18
N THR A 16 23.61 -0.15 -14.37
CA THR A 16 22.36 -0.89 -14.54
C THR A 16 21.24 -0.05 -13.94
N HIS A 17 20.49 0.66 -14.77
CA HIS A 17 19.27 1.34 -14.32
C HIS A 17 18.14 0.33 -14.20
N ALA A 18 17.80 -0.07 -12.98
CA ALA A 18 16.55 -0.79 -12.71
C ALA A 18 15.39 0.14 -13.07
N SER A 19 14.68 -0.13 -14.17
CA SER A 19 13.43 0.57 -14.48
C SER A 19 12.42 0.26 -13.37
N GLU A 20 11.88 1.28 -12.73
CA GLU A 20 10.85 1.12 -11.70
C GLU A 20 9.60 0.46 -12.33
N ALA A 21 9.39 -0.83 -12.06
CA ALA A 21 8.33 -1.61 -12.69
C ALA A 21 6.93 -1.15 -12.25
N VAL A 22 6.81 -0.56 -11.06
CA VAL A 22 5.56 -0.06 -10.46
C VAL A 22 5.84 1.22 -9.66
N ARG A 23 5.20 2.32 -10.04
CA ARG A 23 5.16 3.58 -9.28
C ARG A 23 3.92 3.61 -8.39
N ILE A 24 4.03 4.15 -7.18
CA ILE A 24 2.90 4.30 -6.25
C ILE A 24 2.84 5.72 -5.68
N ASP A 25 1.70 6.38 -5.86
CA ASP A 25 1.32 7.64 -5.22
C ASP A 25 0.35 7.40 -4.05
N ARG A 26 0.44 8.20 -2.99
CA ARG A 26 -0.31 8.01 -1.74
C ARG A 26 -1.01 9.29 -1.31
N SER A 27 -2.29 9.17 -1.00
CA SER A 27 -3.12 10.28 -0.51
C SER A 27 -3.95 9.83 0.70
N VAL A 28 -4.29 10.78 1.58
CA VAL A 28 -5.15 10.55 2.74
C VAL A 28 -6.31 11.54 2.72
N PHE A 29 -7.52 11.02 2.87
CA PHE A 29 -8.76 11.78 2.91
C PHE A 29 -9.48 11.56 4.23
N ILE A 30 -10.25 12.53 4.69
CA ILE A 30 -11.17 12.42 5.83
C ILE A 30 -12.59 12.26 5.29
N GLU A 31 -13.34 11.32 5.84
CA GLU A 31 -14.78 11.22 5.64
C GLU A 31 -15.48 12.31 6.47
N ARG A 32 -16.14 13.25 5.80
CA ARG A 32 -16.98 14.28 6.41
C ARG A 32 -18.43 13.89 6.25
N VAL A 33 -19.09 13.64 7.37
CA VAL A 33 -20.53 13.41 7.41
C VAL A 33 -21.24 14.74 7.57
N GLN A 34 -21.96 15.17 6.55
CA GLN A 34 -22.82 16.35 6.60
C GLN A 34 -24.27 15.91 6.66
N HIS A 35 -25.03 16.51 7.58
CA HIS A 35 -26.46 16.34 7.64
C HIS A 35 -27.09 17.56 6.95
N SER A 36 -27.68 17.35 5.78
CA SER A 36 -28.39 18.39 5.04
C SER A 36 -29.75 17.87 4.61
N GLU A 37 -30.81 18.63 4.89
CA GLU A 37 -32.18 18.35 4.45
C GLU A 37 -32.67 16.92 4.79
N GLY A 38 -32.38 16.44 6.01
CA GLY A 38 -32.78 15.10 6.45
C GLY A 38 -32.00 13.95 5.80
N ARG A 39 -30.97 14.25 4.99
CA ARG A 39 -30.06 13.27 4.39
C ARG A 39 -28.68 13.38 5.01
N THR A 40 -28.07 12.21 5.19
CA THR A 40 -26.67 12.09 5.61
C THR A 40 -25.83 11.95 4.35
N VAL A 41 -25.00 12.94 4.06
CA VAL A 41 -24.06 12.93 2.92
C VAL A 41 -22.66 12.69 3.46
N CYS A 42 -21.98 11.65 2.97
CA CYS A 42 -20.58 11.38 3.28
C CYS A 42 -19.72 11.88 2.12
N THR A 43 -18.85 12.87 2.39
CA THR A 43 -17.94 13.44 1.40
C THR A 43 -16.49 13.18 1.81
N LEU A 44 -15.61 12.94 0.84
CA LEU A 44 -14.17 12.87 1.09
C LEU A 44 -13.55 14.27 0.92
N ALA A 45 -12.79 14.70 1.92
CA ALA A 45 -11.99 15.92 1.86
C ALA A 45 -10.51 15.59 2.10
N PRO A 46 -9.55 16.32 1.49
CA PRO A 46 -8.14 16.16 1.82
C PRO A 46 -7.89 16.31 3.33
N ALA A 47 -7.02 15.47 3.88
CA ALA A 47 -6.69 15.51 5.30
C ALA A 47 -5.65 16.60 5.62
N GLU A 48 -6.09 17.83 5.91
CA GLU A 48 -5.18 18.91 6.34
C GLU A 48 -4.74 18.75 7.80
N SER A 49 -5.64 18.26 8.65
CA SER A 49 -5.39 17.92 10.05
C SER A 49 -6.26 16.75 10.48
N LEU A 50 -5.81 15.97 11.46
CA LEU A 50 -6.51 14.78 11.96
C LEU A 50 -6.80 14.93 13.46
N SER A 51 -8.06 14.70 13.83
CA SER A 51 -8.52 14.65 15.22
C SER A 51 -8.88 13.23 15.62
N ARG A 52 -8.81 12.93 16.92
CA ARG A 52 -9.25 11.65 17.48
C ARG A 52 -10.69 11.36 17.04
N GLY A 53 -10.93 10.15 16.58
CA GLY A 53 -12.24 9.70 16.10
C GLY A 53 -12.52 9.99 14.62
N ASP A 54 -11.72 10.84 13.95
CA ASP A 54 -11.87 11.08 12.51
C ASP A 54 -11.73 9.76 11.75
N ARG A 55 -12.61 9.56 10.77
CA ARG A 55 -12.53 8.44 9.84
C ARG A 55 -11.80 8.89 8.59
N VAL A 56 -10.75 8.17 8.25
CA VAL A 56 -9.90 8.47 7.10
C VAL A 56 -9.96 7.36 6.07
N VAL A 57 -9.77 7.72 4.80
CA VAL A 57 -9.55 6.81 3.70
C VAL A 57 -8.15 7.06 3.17
N LEU A 58 -7.30 6.05 3.25
CA LEU A 58 -6.00 6.06 2.61
C LEU A 58 -6.14 5.48 1.21
N MET A 59 -5.54 6.17 0.26
CA MET A 59 -5.62 5.88 -1.17
C MET A 59 -4.22 5.69 -1.73
N LEU A 60 -4.01 4.60 -2.45
CA LEU A 60 -2.77 4.30 -3.15
C LEU A 60 -3.08 4.17 -4.64
N ASN A 61 -2.62 5.12 -5.44
CA ASN A 61 -2.67 5.04 -6.89
C ASN A 61 -1.39 4.37 -7.37
N TRP A 62 -1.51 3.29 -8.14
CA TRP A 62 -0.36 2.62 -8.72
C TRP A 62 -0.37 2.73 -10.24
N TYR A 63 0.82 2.82 -10.81
CA TYR A 63 1.07 2.87 -12.25
C TYR A 63 2.19 1.90 -12.59
N ALA A 64 1.92 0.98 -13.50
CA ALA A 64 2.80 -0.15 -13.81
C ALA A 64 2.84 -0.40 -15.33
N PRO A 65 3.48 0.48 -16.10
CA PRO A 65 3.45 0.43 -17.57
C PRO A 65 4.12 -0.83 -18.13
N THR A 66 5.12 -1.36 -17.41
CA THR A 66 5.92 -2.52 -17.82
C THR A 66 5.56 -3.79 -17.06
N ALA A 67 4.79 -3.71 -15.97
CA ALA A 67 4.36 -4.88 -15.19
C ALA A 67 3.19 -5.65 -15.84
N SER A 68 2.76 -5.27 -17.04
CA SER A 68 1.56 -5.78 -17.72
C SER A 68 1.52 -7.31 -17.87
N ASN A 69 2.66 -7.99 -17.76
CA ASN A 69 2.77 -9.43 -17.91
C ASN A 69 2.96 -10.22 -16.60
N ILE A 70 3.11 -9.56 -15.45
CA ILE A 70 3.30 -10.24 -14.15
C ILE A 70 2.39 -9.62 -13.07
N GLY A 71 1.79 -10.46 -12.24
CA GLY A 71 1.10 -9.99 -11.03
C GLY A 71 2.09 -9.47 -9.99
N PHE A 72 1.64 -8.65 -9.06
CA PHE A 72 2.47 -8.11 -7.99
C PHE A 72 1.68 -7.88 -6.71
N VAL A 73 2.40 -7.57 -5.63
CA VAL A 73 1.82 -7.35 -4.31
C VAL A 73 2.14 -5.93 -3.87
N VAL A 74 1.13 -5.23 -3.34
CA VAL A 74 1.30 -3.94 -2.69
C VAL A 74 1.04 -4.12 -1.22
N SER A 75 1.95 -3.67 -0.35
CA SER A 75 1.74 -3.64 1.09
C SER A 75 1.85 -2.23 1.64
N SER A 76 1.04 -1.92 2.64
CA SER A 76 1.06 -0.66 3.35
C SER A 76 0.97 -0.90 4.85
N ARG A 77 1.86 -0.26 5.60
CA ARG A 77 1.78 -0.23 7.07
C ARG A 77 0.61 0.65 7.49
N VAL A 78 -0.13 0.21 8.50
CA VAL A 78 -1.12 1.03 9.20
C VAL A 78 -0.38 1.90 10.22
N PRO A 79 -0.42 3.24 10.11
CA PRO A 79 0.22 4.12 11.09
C PRO A 79 -0.28 3.87 12.51
N GLU A 80 0.60 4.01 13.52
CA GLU A 80 0.25 3.76 14.93
C GLU A 80 -0.83 4.68 15.50
N ARG A 81 -1.11 5.81 14.85
CA ARG A 81 -2.23 6.69 15.24
C ARG A 81 -3.57 6.30 14.60
N LEU A 82 -3.59 5.28 13.75
CA LEU A 82 -4.76 4.83 13.02
C LEU A 82 -5.12 3.39 13.38
N ALA A 83 -6.39 3.13 13.66
CA ALA A 83 -6.95 1.79 13.74
C ALA A 83 -7.55 1.43 12.38
N PHE A 84 -7.08 0.36 11.74
CA PHE A 84 -7.66 -0.15 10.51
C PHE A 84 -9.17 -0.42 10.71
N GLU A 85 -9.95 -0.37 9.63
CA GLU A 85 -11.35 -0.78 9.65
C GLU A 85 -11.69 -1.72 8.50
N ARG A 86 -11.49 -1.29 7.25
CA ARG A 86 -11.82 -2.10 6.06
C ARG A 86 -11.01 -1.70 4.84
N VAL A 87 -10.91 -2.62 3.89
CA VAL A 87 -10.46 -2.34 2.52
C VAL A 87 -11.66 -2.02 1.63
N GLY A 88 -11.51 -1.07 0.71
CA GLY A 88 -12.59 -0.67 -0.21
C GLY A 88 -12.93 -1.76 -1.23
N SER A 89 -12.00 -2.01 -2.16
CA SER A 89 -12.16 -3.07 -3.16
C SER A 89 -10.79 -3.59 -3.61
N ALA A 90 -10.60 -4.90 -3.50
CA ALA A 90 -9.51 -5.73 -4.03
C ALA A 90 -9.35 -6.96 -3.11
N ALA A 91 -8.78 -8.04 -3.63
CA ALA A 91 -8.32 -9.13 -2.79
C ALA A 91 -7.22 -8.62 -1.86
N TYR A 92 -7.42 -8.78 -0.55
CA TYR A 92 -6.50 -8.29 0.47
C TYR A 92 -6.26 -9.31 1.58
N GLN A 93 -5.14 -9.11 2.25
CA GLN A 93 -4.75 -9.80 3.48
C GLN A 93 -4.25 -8.76 4.48
N VAL A 94 -4.27 -9.11 5.75
CA VAL A 94 -3.74 -8.28 6.83
C VAL A 94 -2.67 -9.02 7.61
N SER A 95 -1.83 -8.25 8.27
CA SER A 95 -0.89 -8.72 9.28
C SER A 95 -1.18 -8.04 10.61
N VAL A 96 -0.90 -8.74 11.71
CA VAL A 96 -0.97 -8.23 13.09
C VAL A 96 0.40 -8.32 13.80
N ASP A 97 1.44 -8.66 13.04
CA ASP A 97 2.78 -8.97 13.53
C ASP A 97 3.88 -8.24 12.75
N GLY A 98 3.56 -7.09 12.16
CA GLY A 98 4.50 -6.24 11.43
C GLY A 98 4.85 -6.76 10.04
N GLY A 99 3.93 -7.48 9.40
CA GLY A 99 4.10 -8.03 8.05
C GLY A 99 4.82 -9.38 8.00
N ARG A 100 4.99 -10.09 9.13
CA ARG A 100 5.65 -11.41 9.17
C ARG A 100 4.70 -12.50 8.66
N THR A 101 3.45 -12.46 9.09
CA THR A 101 2.41 -13.38 8.63
C THR A 101 1.23 -12.62 8.03
N TRP A 102 0.59 -13.23 7.03
CA TRP A 102 -0.50 -12.64 6.25
C TRP A 102 -1.70 -13.58 6.18
N GLY A 103 -2.90 -13.02 6.16
CA GLY A 103 -4.13 -13.76 5.93
C GLY A 103 -5.38 -12.92 6.17
N PRO A 104 -6.57 -13.54 6.09
CA PRO A 104 -7.82 -12.88 6.47
C PRO A 104 -7.80 -12.51 7.96
N LEU A 105 -8.36 -11.36 8.34
CA LEU A 105 -8.40 -10.90 9.73
C LEU A 105 -9.05 -11.94 10.66
N SER A 106 -10.11 -12.61 10.20
CA SER A 106 -10.82 -13.67 10.93
C SER A 106 -9.93 -14.85 11.35
N THR A 107 -8.78 -15.03 10.69
CA THR A 107 -7.80 -16.10 10.98
C THR A 107 -6.64 -15.62 11.86
N ARG A 108 -6.50 -14.30 12.10
CA ARG A 108 -5.37 -13.73 12.84
C ARG A 108 -5.60 -13.80 14.35
N ARG A 109 -4.51 -13.95 15.10
CA ARG A 109 -4.52 -14.07 16.57
C ARG A 109 -3.36 -13.32 17.19
N LEU A 110 -3.58 -12.83 18.42
CA LEU A 110 -2.52 -12.34 19.31
C LEU A 110 -2.50 -13.26 20.53
N GLY A 111 -1.50 -14.14 20.59
CA GLY A 111 -1.46 -15.22 21.58
C GLY A 111 -2.75 -16.04 21.54
N THR A 112 -3.48 -16.06 22.65
CA THR A 112 -4.70 -16.84 22.80
C THR A 112 -5.97 -16.12 22.34
N ARG A 113 -5.94 -14.82 22.00
CA ARG A 113 -7.14 -14.11 21.53
C ARG A 113 -7.21 -13.95 20.02
N ARG A 114 -8.43 -13.85 19.47
CA ARG A 114 -8.63 -13.40 18.08
C ARG A 114 -8.21 -11.95 17.94
N ALA A 115 -7.56 -11.64 16.82
CA ALA A 115 -7.27 -10.26 16.46
C ALA A 115 -8.56 -9.52 16.07
N ASN A 116 -8.58 -8.21 16.32
CA ASN A 116 -9.58 -7.30 15.81
C ASN A 116 -8.92 -6.28 14.87
N GLU A 117 -9.71 -5.37 14.31
CA GLU A 117 -9.27 -4.38 13.34
C GLU A 117 -8.21 -3.43 13.91
N SER A 118 -8.27 -3.10 15.21
CA SER A 118 -7.27 -2.25 15.89
C SER A 118 -5.91 -2.90 16.05
N ASP A 119 -5.81 -4.22 15.87
CA ASP A 119 -4.54 -4.97 15.94
C ASP A 119 -3.81 -5.07 14.60
N VAL A 120 -4.44 -4.67 13.51
CA VAL A 120 -3.84 -4.74 12.18
C VAL A 120 -2.67 -3.77 12.10
N THR A 121 -1.49 -4.31 11.78
CA THR A 121 -0.26 -3.53 11.61
C THR A 121 -0.01 -3.22 10.14
N ASP A 122 -0.41 -4.11 9.23
CA ASP A 122 -0.15 -3.96 7.81
C ASP A 122 -1.30 -4.54 6.97
N VAL A 123 -1.56 -3.89 5.83
CA VAL A 123 -2.52 -4.34 4.81
C VAL A 123 -1.74 -4.68 3.55
N ARG A 124 -2.16 -5.73 2.85
CA ARG A 124 -1.55 -6.20 1.61
C ARG A 124 -2.62 -6.49 0.57
N TRP A 125 -2.43 -6.00 -0.64
CA TRP A 125 -3.25 -6.29 -1.81
C TRP A 125 -2.48 -7.18 -2.78
N ILE A 126 -3.21 -8.12 -3.37
CA ILE A 126 -2.68 -9.02 -4.40
C ILE A 126 -3.23 -8.53 -5.74
N ILE A 127 -2.36 -8.01 -6.59
CA ILE A 127 -2.71 -7.54 -7.93
C ILE A 127 -2.47 -8.70 -8.89
N SER A 128 -3.55 -9.20 -9.46
CA SER A 128 -3.49 -10.29 -10.44
C SER A 128 -2.74 -9.85 -11.69
N ARG A 129 -2.26 -10.81 -12.49
CA ARG A 129 -1.67 -10.49 -13.81
C ARG A 129 -2.66 -9.73 -14.70
N GLU A 130 -3.94 -10.07 -14.62
CA GLU A 130 -5.00 -9.41 -15.40
C GLU A 130 -5.18 -7.95 -14.97
N ASP A 131 -5.23 -7.69 -13.67
CA ASP A 131 -5.32 -6.31 -13.16
C ASP A 131 -4.05 -5.52 -13.48
N ALA A 132 -2.87 -6.13 -13.33
CA ALA A 132 -1.58 -5.52 -13.68
C ALA A 132 -1.50 -5.16 -15.18
N ALA A 133 -2.09 -5.97 -16.07
CA ALA A 133 -2.15 -5.72 -17.50
C ALA A 133 -2.91 -4.41 -17.85
N ARG A 134 -3.78 -3.91 -16.96
CA ARG A 134 -4.45 -2.61 -17.12
C ARG A 134 -3.49 -1.43 -16.92
N GLY A 135 -2.29 -1.68 -16.41
CA GLY A 135 -1.20 -0.71 -16.29
C GLY A 135 -1.37 0.34 -15.19
N ARG A 136 -2.53 0.40 -14.53
CA ARG A 136 -2.80 1.28 -13.39
C ARG A 136 -3.96 0.78 -12.55
N GLY A 137 -4.04 1.27 -11.32
CA GLY A 137 -5.20 1.02 -10.47
C GLY A 137 -5.14 1.83 -9.17
N MET A 138 -6.17 1.64 -8.37
CA MET A 138 -6.36 2.34 -7.11
C MET A 138 -6.68 1.32 -6.02
N LEU A 139 -6.01 1.47 -4.88
CA LEU A 139 -6.22 0.66 -3.68
C LEU A 139 -6.61 1.59 -2.54
N THR A 140 -7.60 1.19 -1.75
CA THR A 140 -8.04 1.99 -0.60
C THR A 140 -8.25 1.15 0.63
N TYR A 141 -8.00 1.74 1.79
CA TYR A 141 -8.50 1.25 3.07
C TYR A 141 -8.96 2.39 3.95
N SER A 142 -9.97 2.16 4.79
CA SER A 142 -10.38 3.10 5.81
C SER A 142 -9.77 2.75 7.16
N ALA A 143 -9.58 3.78 7.96
CA ALA A 143 -9.10 3.68 9.31
C ALA A 143 -9.73 4.78 10.17
N GLN A 144 -9.74 4.59 11.48
CA GLN A 144 -10.15 5.60 12.44
C GLN A 144 -8.93 6.13 13.20
N VAL A 145 -8.89 7.44 13.45
CA VAL A 145 -7.85 8.07 14.26
C VAL A 145 -8.06 7.71 15.74
N ARG A 146 -7.00 7.19 16.37
CA ARG A 146 -7.01 6.68 17.75
C ARG A 146 -7.16 7.74 18.82
#